data_AF-A0A261QCW1-F1
#
_entry.id   AF-A0A261QCW1-F1
#
_cell.length_a   1.000
_cell.length_b   1.000
_cell.length_c   1.000
_cell.angle_alpha   90.00
_cell.angle_beta   90.00
_cell.angle_gamma   90.00
#
_symmetry.space_group_name_H-M   'P 1'
#
loop_
_entity.id
_entity.type
_entity.pdbx_description
1 polymer ?
#
loop_
_entity_poly.entity_id
_entity_poly.type
_entity_poly.pdbx_seq_one_letter_code
_entity_poly.pdbx_strand_id
1 'polypeptide(L)'
;MSGIWIIFLVGILLFIIIFTLNNVTKGPKKLKLHRIEIPPLIDERYSEFLPLKSKLNESLSPDFINKVKDRVLTNHPTWTENDFDWRLFELKRYFILAKILKTVPMFSEEVDEIWHEMLLFTKDYETFSNKFYGEFLHHTPNVEIVPAPNERALFDWMYLQLFEPTANSRLLWGPFLRHPLEPKLLENFRALPESALSELYFKEAEVPQRTVIQLLKHDIQQAESIKHDKNEEPFKRMTSDNNYTYLLPAMIYFSMYETNDYQEEMDHLLPKETSHSSSTSSGCSSFACDSGNDSSSSCSSSSCSSSSCGGGCGSS
;
A
#
# COMPACT_ATOMS: atom_id res chain seq x y z
N MET A 1 -27.20 -18.90 54.12
CA MET A 1 -26.28 -18.01 53.36
C MET A 1 -25.96 -18.52 51.95
N SER A 2 -26.76 -19.41 51.34
CA SER A 2 -26.42 -20.05 50.06
C SER A 2 -27.10 -19.44 48.83
N GLY A 3 -28.30 -18.86 48.96
CA GLY A 3 -29.07 -18.36 47.79
C GLY A 3 -28.54 -17.05 47.19
N ILE A 4 -28.02 -16.14 48.00
CA ILE A 4 -27.53 -14.82 47.55
C ILE A 4 -26.25 -14.94 46.72
N TRP A 5 -25.36 -15.87 47.08
CA TRP A 5 -24.14 -16.15 46.34
C TRP A 5 -24.40 -16.73 44.94
N ILE A 6 -25.45 -17.54 44.79
CA ILE A 6 -25.84 -18.12 43.50
C ILE A 6 -26.35 -17.02 42.56
N ILE A 7 -27.17 -16.09 43.05
CA ILE A 7 -27.67 -14.96 42.25
C ILE A 7 -26.52 -14.06 41.81
N PHE A 8 -25.54 -13.82 42.69
CA PHE A 8 -24.36 -13.01 42.36
C PHE A 8 -23.46 -13.67 41.32
N LEU A 9 -23.22 -14.99 41.43
CA LEU A 9 -22.45 -15.75 40.45
C LEU A 9 -23.13 -15.82 39.08
N VAL A 10 -24.46 -16.00 39.04
CA VAL A 10 -25.23 -15.98 37.79
C VAL A 10 -25.20 -14.58 37.15
N GLY A 11 -25.27 -13.51 37.95
CA GLY A 11 -25.13 -12.14 37.48
C GLY A 11 -23.76 -11.85 36.86
N ILE A 12 -22.67 -12.32 37.49
CA ILE A 12 -21.32 -12.20 36.94
C ILE A 12 -21.16 -13.00 35.65
N LEU A 13 -21.70 -14.23 35.60
CA LEU A 13 -21.61 -15.08 34.41
C LEU A 13 -22.35 -14.46 33.23
N LEU A 14 -23.55 -13.91 33.46
CA LEU A 14 -24.32 -13.17 32.45
C LEU A 14 -23.59 -11.90 32.01
N PHE A 15 -22.97 -11.17 32.93
CA PHE A 15 -22.18 -9.99 32.60
C PHE A 15 -20.95 -10.35 31.75
N ILE A 16 -20.23 -11.42 32.09
CA ILE A 16 -19.10 -11.92 31.31
C ILE A 16 -19.57 -12.36 29.92
N ILE A 17 -20.69 -13.09 29.82
CA ILE A 17 -21.26 -13.51 28.53
C ILE A 17 -21.63 -12.29 27.68
N ILE A 18 -22.36 -11.31 28.23
CA ILE A 18 -22.73 -10.08 27.52
C ILE A 18 -21.50 -9.26 27.14
N PHE A 19 -20.50 -9.17 28.02
CA PHE A 19 -19.24 -8.47 27.77
C PHE A 19 -18.42 -9.17 26.68
N THR A 20 -18.34 -10.50 26.69
CA THR A 20 -17.68 -11.28 25.63
C THR A 20 -18.45 -11.21 24.31
N LEU A 21 -19.79 -11.20 24.32
CA LEU A 21 -20.63 -11.03 23.12
C LEU A 21 -20.51 -9.62 22.53
N ASN A 22 -20.41 -8.58 23.37
CA ASN A 22 -20.17 -7.20 22.91
C ASN A 22 -18.71 -6.96 22.49
N ASN A 23 -17.77 -7.76 22.99
CA ASN A 23 -16.36 -7.76 22.59
C ASN A 23 -16.03 -8.83 21.55
N VAL A 24 -17.03 -9.49 20.94
CA VAL A 24 -16.85 -10.14 19.64
C VAL A 24 -16.55 -9.01 18.67
N THR A 25 -15.24 -8.84 18.47
CA THR A 25 -14.54 -7.98 17.52
C THR A 25 -15.49 -7.27 16.58
N LYS A 26 -15.70 -5.96 16.80
CA LYS A 26 -16.19 -5.09 15.72
C LYS A 26 -15.25 -5.34 14.55
N GLY A 27 -15.73 -6.07 13.54
CA GLY A 27 -14.96 -6.34 12.34
C GLY A 27 -14.41 -5.03 11.77
N PRO A 28 -13.28 -5.06 11.06
CA PRO A 28 -12.71 -3.86 10.46
C PRO A 28 -13.79 -3.09 9.69
N LYS A 29 -13.82 -1.77 9.87
CA LYS A 29 -14.81 -0.92 9.19
C LYS A 29 -14.68 -1.16 7.69
N LYS A 30 -15.80 -1.53 7.06
CA LYS A 30 -15.89 -1.86 5.64
C LYS A 30 -15.33 -0.73 4.77
N LEU A 31 -14.35 -1.04 3.91
CA LEU A 31 -13.90 -0.15 2.84
C LEU A 31 -15.04 0.01 1.82
N LYS A 32 -15.45 1.25 1.54
CA LYS A 32 -16.49 1.55 0.56
C LYS A 32 -15.89 2.31 -0.61
N LEU A 33 -15.83 1.66 -1.77
CA LEU A 33 -15.34 2.29 -2.98
C LEU A 33 -16.38 3.24 -3.59
N HIS A 34 -15.88 4.27 -4.26
CA HIS A 34 -16.69 5.22 -5.01
C HIS A 34 -17.21 4.56 -6.30
N ARG A 35 -18.42 4.96 -6.72
CA ARG A 35 -19.02 4.53 -7.99
C ARG A 35 -18.56 5.47 -9.10
N ILE A 36 -17.32 5.29 -9.51
CA ILE A 36 -16.68 6.02 -10.61
C ILE A 36 -16.22 5.01 -11.67
N GLU A 37 -16.11 5.47 -12.92
CA GLU A 37 -15.64 4.64 -14.04
C GLU A 37 -14.18 4.25 -13.85
N ILE A 38 -13.85 3.01 -14.22
CA ILE A 38 -12.49 2.49 -14.18
C ILE A 38 -11.72 3.14 -15.35
N PRO A 39 -10.62 3.87 -15.09
CA PRO A 39 -9.84 4.49 -16.14
C PRO A 39 -9.05 3.45 -16.95
N PRO A 40 -8.44 3.83 -18.08
CA PRO A 40 -7.51 2.97 -18.80
C PRO A 40 -6.39 2.44 -17.88
N LEU A 41 -6.00 1.17 -18.09
CA LEU A 41 -4.97 0.51 -17.28
C LEU A 41 -3.61 1.21 -17.36
N ILE A 42 -3.25 1.67 -18.56
CA ILE A 42 -2.05 2.44 -18.87
C ILE A 42 -2.49 3.69 -19.61
N ASP A 43 -1.89 4.82 -19.25
CA ASP A 43 -2.06 6.09 -19.94
C ASP A 43 -1.51 6.01 -21.38
N GLU A 44 -2.27 6.54 -22.34
CA GLU A 44 -1.88 6.55 -23.76
C GLU A 44 -0.61 7.35 -24.03
N ARG A 45 -0.20 8.24 -23.13
CA ARG A 45 1.09 8.95 -23.17
C ARG A 45 2.28 7.99 -23.20
N TYR A 46 2.15 6.79 -22.68
CA TYR A 46 3.21 5.79 -22.58
C TYR A 46 2.97 4.62 -23.54
N SER A 47 3.05 4.94 -24.83
CA SER A 47 2.82 4.00 -25.94
C SER A 47 3.67 2.71 -25.85
N GLU A 48 4.85 2.82 -25.25
CA GLU A 48 5.84 1.77 -25.05
C GLU A 48 5.30 0.64 -24.17
N PHE A 49 4.32 0.92 -23.30
CA PHE A 49 3.73 -0.08 -22.41
C PHE A 49 2.44 -0.70 -22.97
N LEU A 50 1.94 -0.23 -24.14
CA LEU A 50 0.77 -0.82 -24.78
C LEU A 50 0.95 -2.31 -25.12
N PRO A 51 2.11 -2.77 -25.63
CA PRO A 51 2.34 -4.20 -25.83
C PRO A 51 2.27 -5.00 -24.53
N LEU A 52 2.80 -4.44 -23.43
CA LEU A 52 2.75 -5.06 -22.12
C LEU A 52 1.32 -5.16 -21.58
N LYS A 53 0.52 -4.10 -21.75
CA LYS A 53 -0.93 -4.10 -21.47
C LYS A 53 -1.68 -5.16 -22.28
N SER A 54 -1.40 -5.28 -23.58
CA SER A 54 -2.03 -6.29 -24.43
C SER A 54 -1.69 -7.70 -23.95
N LYS A 55 -0.40 -7.96 -23.71
CA LYS A 55 0.09 -9.24 -23.21
C LYS A 55 -0.57 -9.63 -21.88
N LEU A 56 -0.72 -8.68 -20.95
CA LEU A 56 -1.42 -8.90 -19.68
C LEU A 56 -2.88 -9.31 -19.92
N ASN A 57 -3.62 -8.54 -20.72
CA ASN A 57 -5.02 -8.84 -20.98
C ASN A 57 -5.21 -10.18 -21.72
N GLU A 58 -4.34 -10.52 -22.67
CA GLU A 58 -4.36 -11.81 -23.38
C GLU A 58 -3.99 -13.00 -22.48
N SER A 59 -3.16 -12.77 -21.47
CA SER A 59 -2.76 -13.80 -20.50
C SER A 59 -3.87 -14.15 -19.50
N LEU A 60 -4.80 -13.22 -19.24
CA LEU A 60 -5.91 -13.38 -18.31
C LEU A 60 -7.18 -13.76 -19.07
N SER A 61 -7.48 -15.06 -19.14
CA SER A 61 -8.67 -15.52 -19.86
C SER A 61 -9.96 -15.04 -19.19
N PRO A 62 -11.02 -14.68 -19.95
CA PRO A 62 -12.29 -14.26 -19.36
C PRO A 62 -12.92 -15.34 -18.46
N ASP A 63 -12.80 -16.61 -18.85
CA ASP A 63 -13.29 -17.74 -18.05
C ASP A 63 -12.59 -17.83 -16.68
N PHE A 64 -11.27 -17.66 -16.65
CA PHE A 64 -10.51 -17.62 -15.40
C PHE A 64 -10.96 -16.48 -14.50
N ILE A 65 -11.05 -15.26 -15.05
CA ILE A 65 -11.48 -14.09 -14.28
C ILE A 65 -12.90 -14.24 -13.75
N ASN A 66 -13.82 -14.83 -14.53
CA ASN A 66 -15.20 -15.07 -14.08
C ASN A 66 -15.25 -16.08 -12.92
N LYS A 67 -14.50 -17.18 -13.00
CA LYS A 67 -14.40 -18.15 -11.89
C LYS A 67 -13.86 -17.50 -10.61
N VAL A 68 -12.85 -16.64 -10.73
CA VAL A 68 -12.30 -15.88 -9.60
C VAL A 68 -13.35 -14.92 -9.04
N LYS A 69 -14.06 -14.19 -9.90
CA LYS A 69 -15.14 -13.27 -9.52
C LYS A 69 -16.24 -13.98 -8.73
N ASP A 70 -16.74 -15.10 -9.25
CA ASP A 70 -17.80 -15.88 -8.60
C ASP A 70 -17.38 -16.32 -7.19
N ARG A 71 -16.13 -16.76 -7.05
CA ARG A 71 -15.58 -17.20 -5.77
C ARG A 71 -15.38 -16.04 -4.78
N VAL A 72 -14.78 -14.94 -5.24
CA VAL A 72 -14.61 -13.72 -4.43
C VAL A 72 -15.96 -13.21 -3.93
N LEU A 73 -16.95 -13.08 -4.79
CA LEU A 73 -18.27 -12.56 -4.39
C LEU A 73 -19.03 -13.53 -3.47
N THR A 74 -18.73 -14.83 -3.54
CA THR A 74 -19.24 -15.83 -2.59
C THR A 74 -18.56 -15.69 -1.21
N ASN A 75 -17.24 -15.51 -1.17
CA ASN A 75 -16.46 -15.41 0.06
C ASN A 75 -16.55 -14.02 0.72
N HIS A 76 -16.88 -12.99 -0.07
CA HIS A 76 -17.11 -11.62 0.38
C HIS A 76 -18.52 -11.15 0.00
N PRO A 77 -19.61 -11.62 0.66
CA PRO A 77 -21.00 -11.31 0.29
C PRO A 77 -21.37 -9.81 0.33
N THR A 78 -20.50 -8.99 0.92
CA THR A 78 -20.70 -7.55 1.03
C THR A 78 -20.08 -6.77 -0.12
N TRP A 79 -19.24 -7.40 -0.94
CA TRP A 79 -18.62 -6.80 -2.12
C TRP A 79 -19.59 -6.85 -3.30
N THR A 80 -19.62 -5.76 -4.05
CA THR A 80 -20.35 -5.68 -5.31
C THR A 80 -19.46 -6.08 -6.48
N GLU A 81 -20.05 -6.29 -7.65
CA GLU A 81 -19.25 -6.50 -8.88
C GLU A 81 -18.28 -5.35 -9.14
N ASN A 82 -18.71 -4.11 -8.92
CA ASN A 82 -17.85 -2.93 -9.01
C ASN A 82 -16.68 -2.98 -8.01
N ASP A 83 -16.90 -3.52 -6.80
CA ASP A 83 -15.83 -3.69 -5.81
C ASP A 83 -14.77 -4.70 -6.27
N PHE A 84 -15.21 -5.79 -6.92
CA PHE A 84 -14.32 -6.76 -7.56
C PHE A 84 -13.56 -6.13 -8.73
N ASP A 85 -14.26 -5.45 -9.64
CA ASP A 85 -13.66 -4.89 -10.85
C ASP A 85 -12.57 -3.86 -10.51
N TRP A 86 -12.77 -3.04 -9.47
CA TRP A 86 -11.76 -2.08 -8.99
C TRP A 86 -10.54 -2.75 -8.35
N ARG A 87 -10.72 -3.82 -7.56
CA ARG A 87 -9.60 -4.57 -6.97
C ARG A 87 -8.81 -5.33 -8.02
N LEU A 88 -9.51 -5.96 -8.97
CA LEU A 88 -8.87 -6.61 -10.12
C LEU A 88 -8.11 -5.59 -10.99
N PHE A 89 -8.66 -4.38 -11.16
CA PHE A 89 -8.00 -3.30 -11.88
C PHE A 89 -6.67 -2.91 -11.24
N GLU A 90 -6.64 -2.67 -9.93
CA GLU A 90 -5.39 -2.35 -9.22
C GLU A 90 -4.44 -3.55 -9.16
N LEU A 91 -4.94 -4.79 -9.08
CA LEU A 91 -4.11 -6.00 -9.17
C LEU A 91 -3.41 -6.09 -10.54
N LYS A 92 -4.10 -5.73 -11.63
CA LYS A 92 -3.48 -5.66 -12.96
C LYS A 92 -2.37 -4.61 -13.04
N ARG A 93 -2.54 -3.45 -12.40
CA ARG A 93 -1.47 -2.43 -12.28
C ARG A 93 -0.29 -2.99 -11.50
N TYR A 94 -0.54 -3.69 -10.40
CA TYR A 94 0.49 -4.38 -9.63
C TYR A 94 1.25 -5.42 -10.46
N PHE A 95 0.56 -6.24 -11.26
CA PHE A 95 1.23 -7.21 -12.13
C PHE A 95 2.14 -6.56 -13.19
N ILE A 96 1.77 -5.38 -13.71
CA ILE A 96 2.66 -4.61 -14.58
C ILE A 96 3.92 -4.20 -13.82
N LEU A 97 3.79 -3.66 -12.60
CA LEU A 97 4.94 -3.30 -11.77
C LEU A 97 5.82 -4.52 -11.46
N ALA A 98 5.22 -5.66 -11.11
CA ALA A 98 5.92 -6.91 -10.81
C ALA A 98 6.57 -7.57 -12.05
N LYS A 99 6.18 -7.18 -13.27
CA LYS A 99 6.86 -7.57 -14.51
C LYS A 99 8.05 -6.66 -14.82
N ILE A 100 7.98 -5.40 -14.40
CA ILE A 100 9.03 -4.39 -14.61
C ILE A 100 10.15 -4.54 -13.57
N LEU A 101 9.79 -4.58 -12.29
CA LEU A 101 10.70 -4.58 -11.15
C LEU A 101 11.05 -6.00 -10.70
N LYS A 102 12.27 -6.18 -10.17
CA LYS A 102 12.69 -7.47 -9.60
C LYS A 102 11.89 -7.86 -8.36
N THR A 103 11.56 -6.89 -7.52
CA THR A 103 10.85 -7.11 -6.26
C THR A 103 9.84 -5.99 -6.06
N VAL A 104 8.58 -6.35 -5.80
CA VAL A 104 7.50 -5.42 -5.48
C VAL A 104 6.64 -6.06 -4.38
N PRO A 105 6.76 -5.63 -3.11
CA PRO A 105 5.88 -6.12 -2.06
C PRO A 105 4.42 -5.76 -2.35
N MET A 106 3.50 -6.62 -1.92
CA MET A 106 2.07 -6.31 -1.96
C MET A 106 1.73 -5.42 -0.75
N PHE A 107 1.25 -4.19 -0.99
CA PHE A 107 0.94 -3.20 0.05
C PHE A 107 -0.57 -3.03 0.34
N SER A 108 -1.42 -3.83 -0.30
CA SER A 108 -2.87 -3.74 -0.16
C SER A 108 -3.47 -5.11 0.10
N GLU A 109 -3.94 -5.34 1.32
CA GLU A 109 -4.71 -6.54 1.67
C GLU A 109 -5.93 -6.68 0.74
N GLU A 110 -6.63 -5.57 0.47
CA GLU A 110 -7.83 -5.54 -0.37
C GLU A 110 -7.58 -6.00 -1.81
N VAL A 111 -6.42 -5.65 -2.39
CA VAL A 111 -6.01 -6.09 -3.71
C VAL A 111 -5.47 -7.52 -3.65
N ASP A 112 -4.75 -7.87 -2.58
CA ASP A 112 -4.17 -9.19 -2.36
C ASP A 112 -5.24 -10.29 -2.24
N GLU A 113 -6.40 -10.00 -1.67
CA GLU A 113 -7.53 -10.95 -1.62
C GLU A 113 -7.91 -11.49 -3.01
N ILE A 114 -7.87 -10.65 -4.05
CA ILE A 114 -8.13 -11.12 -5.42
C ILE A 114 -7.01 -12.03 -5.90
N TRP A 115 -5.76 -11.71 -5.59
CA TRP A 115 -4.61 -12.54 -5.97
C TRP A 115 -4.65 -13.89 -5.25
N HIS A 116 -4.97 -13.91 -3.96
CA HIS A 116 -5.17 -15.13 -3.18
C HIS A 116 -6.20 -16.06 -3.83
N GLU A 117 -7.34 -15.53 -4.26
CA GLU A 117 -8.37 -16.33 -4.93
C GLU A 117 -7.93 -16.82 -6.32
N MET A 118 -7.09 -16.05 -7.04
CA MET A 118 -6.48 -16.50 -8.30
C MET A 118 -5.60 -17.74 -8.10
N LEU A 119 -4.84 -17.83 -7.00
CA LEU A 119 -3.91 -18.95 -6.72
C LEU A 119 -4.62 -20.30 -6.61
N LEU A 120 -5.89 -20.32 -6.20
CA LEU A 120 -6.66 -21.54 -6.02
C LEU A 120 -7.02 -22.22 -7.34
N PHE A 121 -7.05 -21.46 -8.44
CA PHE A 121 -7.22 -22.00 -9.79
C PHE A 121 -5.87 -22.34 -10.42
N THR A 122 -5.14 -23.25 -9.78
CA THR A 122 -3.72 -23.53 -10.03
C THR A 122 -3.34 -23.67 -11.50
N LYS A 123 -4.13 -24.39 -12.31
CA LYS A 123 -3.90 -24.55 -13.77
C LYS A 123 -4.06 -23.25 -14.55
N ASP A 124 -5.12 -22.50 -14.26
CA ASP A 124 -5.40 -21.23 -14.93
C ASP A 124 -4.36 -20.17 -14.52
N TYR A 125 -3.98 -20.16 -13.23
CA TYR A 125 -2.95 -19.28 -12.69
C TYR A 125 -1.54 -19.59 -13.22
N GLU A 126 -1.17 -20.85 -13.33
CA GLU A 126 0.09 -21.28 -13.98
C GLU A 126 0.10 -20.87 -15.46
N THR A 127 -1.02 -21.05 -16.16
CA THR A 127 -1.15 -20.63 -17.57
C THR A 127 -0.99 -19.11 -17.71
N PHE A 128 -1.65 -18.33 -16.87
CA PHE A 128 -1.50 -16.88 -16.80
C PHE A 128 -0.03 -16.50 -16.56
N SER A 129 0.58 -17.07 -15.53
CA SER A 129 1.94 -16.75 -15.10
C SER A 129 2.95 -17.00 -16.22
N ASN A 130 2.92 -18.19 -16.80
CA ASN A 130 3.81 -18.57 -17.91
C ASN A 130 3.59 -17.69 -19.14
N LYS A 131 2.33 -17.34 -19.48
CA LYS A 131 2.05 -16.45 -20.62
C LYS A 131 2.56 -15.03 -20.40
N PHE A 132 2.35 -14.46 -19.23
CA PHE A 132 2.67 -13.05 -18.98
C PHE A 132 4.13 -12.84 -18.56
N TYR A 133 4.57 -13.58 -17.52
CA TYR A 133 5.89 -13.46 -16.95
C TYR A 133 6.94 -14.30 -17.68
N GLY A 134 6.54 -15.44 -18.27
CA GLY A 134 7.46 -16.44 -18.83
C GLY A 134 7.83 -17.54 -17.84
N GLU A 135 7.36 -17.44 -16.60
CA GLU A 135 7.60 -18.37 -15.50
C GLU A 135 6.42 -18.32 -14.52
N PHE A 136 6.40 -19.22 -13.53
CA PHE A 136 5.41 -19.20 -12.48
C PHE A 136 5.62 -17.99 -11.55
N LEU A 137 4.59 -17.15 -11.38
CA LEU A 137 4.65 -16.03 -10.44
C LEU A 137 4.38 -16.56 -9.03
N HIS A 138 5.44 -16.69 -8.24
CA HIS A 138 5.32 -17.07 -6.84
C HIS A 138 4.72 -15.92 -6.01
N HIS A 139 3.57 -16.18 -5.38
CA HIS A 139 3.04 -15.31 -4.34
C HIS A 139 3.65 -15.68 -3.00
N THR A 140 4.09 -14.68 -2.24
CA THR A 140 4.49 -14.86 -0.84
C THR A 140 3.48 -14.10 0.00
N PRO A 141 2.56 -14.79 0.71
CA PRO A 141 1.58 -14.13 1.54
C PRO A 141 2.27 -13.24 2.57
N ASN A 142 1.71 -12.05 2.81
CA ASN A 142 2.14 -11.19 3.92
C ASN A 142 1.66 -11.82 5.25
N VAL A 143 2.40 -12.81 5.75
CA VAL A 143 2.07 -13.48 7.03
C VAL A 143 2.31 -12.54 8.22
N GLU A 144 3.21 -11.56 8.07
CA GLU A 144 3.45 -10.49 9.02
C GLU A 144 3.51 -9.15 8.29
N ILE A 145 2.77 -8.14 8.78
CA ILE A 145 2.85 -6.77 8.29
C ILE A 145 4.16 -6.18 8.83
N VAL A 146 5.26 -6.43 8.13
CA VAL A 146 6.54 -5.78 8.43
C VAL A 146 6.53 -4.41 7.75
N PRO A 147 6.71 -3.31 8.51
CA PRO A 147 6.86 -2.00 7.91
C PRO A 147 8.04 -2.01 6.92
N ALA A 148 7.75 -1.77 5.65
CA ALA A 148 8.71 -1.71 4.55
C ALA A 148 8.65 -0.31 3.91
N PRO A 149 9.03 0.76 4.65
CA PRO A 149 8.80 2.14 4.21
C PRO A 149 9.62 2.49 2.96
N ASN A 150 10.82 1.94 2.82
CA ASN A 150 11.70 2.20 1.66
C ASN A 150 11.11 1.58 0.38
N GLU A 151 10.65 0.32 0.48
CA GLU A 151 9.99 -0.39 -0.60
C GLU A 151 8.65 0.25 -0.94
N ARG A 152 7.93 0.78 0.06
CA ARG A 152 6.70 1.54 -0.14
C ARG A 152 6.96 2.85 -0.88
N ALA A 153 8.02 3.59 -0.53
CA ALA A 153 8.39 4.81 -1.25
C ALA A 153 8.77 4.51 -2.71
N LEU A 154 9.53 3.43 -2.95
CA LEU A 154 9.83 2.99 -4.33
C LEU A 154 8.56 2.57 -5.08
N PHE A 155 7.63 1.85 -4.43
CA PHE A 155 6.34 1.51 -5.02
C PHE A 155 5.55 2.76 -5.41
N ASP A 156 5.44 3.75 -4.53
CA ASP A 156 4.72 4.99 -4.80
C ASP A 156 5.35 5.74 -5.99
N TRP A 157 6.68 5.88 -6.00
CA TRP A 157 7.40 6.55 -7.09
C TRP A 157 7.16 5.86 -8.44
N MET A 158 7.28 4.53 -8.46
CA MET A 158 7.07 3.72 -9.66
C MET A 158 5.61 3.71 -10.12
N TYR A 159 4.67 3.62 -9.19
CA TYR A 159 3.25 3.62 -9.48
C TYR A 159 2.84 4.94 -10.12
N LEU A 160 3.23 6.07 -9.52
CA LEU A 160 2.86 7.40 -9.99
C LEU A 160 3.52 7.77 -11.33
N GLN A 161 4.63 7.12 -11.69
CA GLN A 161 5.22 7.28 -13.01
C GLN A 161 4.38 6.65 -14.12
N LEU A 162 3.78 5.50 -13.85
CA LEU A 162 3.06 4.72 -14.86
C LEU A 162 1.54 4.93 -14.84
N PHE A 163 1.00 5.32 -13.68
CA PHE A 163 -0.43 5.31 -13.43
C PHE A 163 -0.88 6.59 -12.73
N GLU A 164 -2.05 7.07 -13.16
CA GLU A 164 -2.76 8.10 -12.43
C GLU A 164 -3.63 7.46 -11.32
N PRO A 165 -3.39 7.80 -10.04
CA PRO A 165 -4.18 7.28 -8.93
C PRO A 165 -5.55 7.96 -8.86
N THR A 166 -6.61 7.16 -8.83
CA THR A 166 -7.98 7.64 -8.60
C THR A 166 -8.31 7.68 -7.11
N ALA A 167 -9.51 8.17 -6.75
CA ALA A 167 -10.00 8.06 -5.38
C ALA A 167 -10.05 6.60 -4.88
N ASN A 168 -10.42 5.66 -5.74
CA ASN A 168 -10.44 4.24 -5.37
C ASN A 168 -9.04 3.64 -5.28
N SER A 169 -8.09 4.08 -6.12
CA SER A 169 -6.69 3.68 -6.01
C SER A 169 -6.11 4.05 -4.64
N ARG A 170 -6.41 5.26 -4.13
CA ARG A 170 -5.96 5.70 -2.79
C ARG A 170 -6.66 4.96 -1.65
N LEU A 171 -7.93 4.59 -1.83
CA LEU A 171 -8.63 3.74 -0.85
C LEU A 171 -8.04 2.33 -0.78
N LEU A 172 -7.61 1.78 -1.93
CA LEU A 172 -7.08 0.41 -2.02
C LEU A 172 -5.61 0.33 -1.59
N TRP A 173 -4.75 1.23 -2.04
CA TRP A 173 -3.31 1.24 -1.71
C TRP A 173 -2.97 2.01 -0.43
N GLY A 174 -3.93 2.76 0.11
CA GLY A 174 -3.67 3.79 1.12
C GLY A 174 -3.06 5.06 0.51
N PRO A 175 -2.71 6.03 1.36
CA PRO A 175 -2.22 7.31 0.89
C PRO A 175 -0.80 7.18 0.30
N PHE A 176 -0.59 7.81 -0.85
CA PHE A 176 0.72 7.86 -1.51
C PHE A 176 1.63 8.92 -0.89
N LEU A 177 2.94 8.80 -1.15
CA LEU A 177 3.99 9.78 -0.88
C LEU A 177 4.29 10.03 0.61
N ARG A 178 3.99 9.06 1.48
CA ARG A 178 4.16 9.20 2.95
C ARG A 178 5.55 8.88 3.48
N HIS A 179 6.40 8.25 2.66
CA HIS A 179 7.74 7.83 3.07
C HIS A 179 8.80 8.41 2.13
N PRO A 180 9.94 8.86 2.66
CA PRO A 180 11.05 9.30 1.83
C PRO A 180 11.68 8.11 1.09
N LEU A 181 12.29 8.39 -0.06
CA LEU A 181 13.09 7.41 -0.80
C LEU A 181 14.39 7.11 -0.05
N GLU A 182 14.84 5.85 -0.14
CA GLU A 182 16.10 5.43 0.47
C GLU A 182 17.29 6.20 -0.14
N PRO A 183 18.21 6.76 0.67
CA PRO A 183 19.36 7.51 0.14
C PRO A 183 20.22 6.72 -0.85
N LYS A 184 20.41 5.42 -0.59
CA LYS A 184 21.17 4.53 -1.48
C LYS A 184 20.50 4.33 -2.83
N LEU A 185 19.17 4.27 -2.86
CA LEU A 185 18.39 4.20 -4.10
C LEU A 185 18.62 5.47 -4.93
N LEU A 186 18.50 6.64 -4.30
CA LEU A 186 18.71 7.94 -4.97
C LEU A 186 20.14 8.08 -5.50
N GLU A 187 21.15 7.69 -4.71
CA GLU A 187 22.55 7.69 -5.13
C GLU A 187 22.79 6.79 -6.34
N ASN A 188 22.21 5.57 -6.33
CA ASN A 188 22.31 4.66 -7.47
C ASN A 188 21.73 5.27 -8.74
N PHE A 189 20.51 5.81 -8.70
CA PHE A 189 19.89 6.42 -9.88
C PHE A 189 20.63 7.69 -10.35
N ARG A 190 21.30 8.41 -9.44
CA ARG A 190 22.15 9.56 -9.78
C ARG A 190 23.45 9.15 -10.47
N ALA A 191 24.16 8.17 -9.94
CA ALA A 191 25.55 7.87 -10.32
C ALA A 191 25.67 6.76 -11.38
N LEU A 192 24.78 5.76 -11.37
CA LEU A 192 24.94 4.57 -12.19
C LEU A 192 24.42 4.75 -13.63
N PRO A 193 25.04 4.07 -14.62
CA PRO A 193 24.50 4.00 -15.97
C PRO A 193 23.20 3.19 -16.02
N GLU A 194 22.39 3.40 -17.06
CA GLU A 194 21.09 2.70 -17.22
C GLU A 194 21.22 1.18 -17.21
N SER A 195 22.32 0.62 -17.74
CA SER A 195 22.58 -0.82 -17.74
C SER A 195 22.74 -1.39 -16.32
N ALA A 196 23.47 -0.70 -15.45
CA ALA A 196 23.65 -1.11 -14.06
C ALA A 196 22.35 -0.98 -13.25
N LEU A 197 21.57 0.07 -13.50
CA LEU A 197 20.25 0.25 -12.88
C LEU A 197 19.28 -0.85 -13.29
N SER A 198 19.27 -1.18 -14.59
CA SER A 198 18.47 -2.28 -15.13
C SER A 198 18.83 -3.60 -14.44
N GLU A 199 20.11 -3.90 -14.26
CA GLU A 199 20.55 -5.09 -13.54
C GLU A 199 20.20 -5.08 -12.05
N LEU A 200 20.20 -3.93 -11.38
CA LEU A 200 19.92 -3.88 -9.94
C LEU A 200 18.42 -3.97 -9.62
N TYR A 201 17.57 -3.26 -10.38
CA TYR A 201 16.18 -3.02 -9.99
C TYR A 201 15.13 -3.65 -10.91
N PHE A 202 15.49 -4.00 -12.15
CA PHE A 202 14.52 -4.41 -13.18
C PHE A 202 14.71 -5.87 -13.60
N LYS A 203 13.62 -6.56 -13.97
CA LYS A 203 13.70 -7.98 -14.38
C LYS A 203 14.38 -8.16 -15.74
N GLU A 204 14.12 -7.26 -16.67
CA GLU A 204 14.59 -7.34 -18.05
C GLU A 204 15.01 -5.95 -18.56
N ALA A 205 15.93 -5.93 -19.52
CA ALA A 205 16.41 -4.70 -20.15
C ALA A 205 15.64 -4.36 -21.44
N GLU A 206 14.31 -4.53 -21.43
CA GLU A 206 13.45 -4.18 -22.56
C GLU A 206 13.15 -2.67 -22.61
N VAL A 207 12.48 -2.23 -23.68
CA VAL A 207 12.16 -0.81 -23.93
C VAL A 207 11.38 -0.17 -22.78
N PRO A 208 10.30 -0.77 -22.24
CA PRO A 208 9.52 -0.14 -21.16
C PRO A 208 10.37 0.17 -19.92
N GLN A 209 11.26 -0.74 -19.51
CA GLN A 209 12.11 -0.59 -18.34
C GLN A 209 13.13 0.52 -18.55
N ARG A 210 13.69 0.66 -19.76
CA ARG A 210 14.58 1.78 -20.10
C ARG A 210 13.84 3.12 -20.02
N THR A 211 12.62 3.19 -20.56
CA THR A 211 11.78 4.40 -20.45
C THR A 211 11.54 4.76 -18.99
N VAL A 212 11.20 3.79 -18.13
CA VAL A 212 11.07 4.04 -16.69
C VAL A 212 12.36 4.58 -16.09
N ILE A 213 13.51 3.93 -16.35
CA ILE A 213 14.80 4.38 -15.81
C ILE A 213 15.06 5.85 -16.20
N GLN A 214 14.77 6.22 -17.44
CA GLN A 214 14.96 7.59 -17.91
C GLN A 214 14.04 8.59 -17.20
N LEU A 215 12.77 8.24 -16.98
CA LEU A 215 11.83 9.06 -16.21
C LEU A 215 12.32 9.26 -14.77
N LEU A 216 12.75 8.19 -14.09
CA LEU A 216 13.25 8.27 -12.72
C LEU A 216 14.53 9.12 -12.61
N LYS A 217 15.45 8.98 -13.57
CA LYS A 217 16.67 9.81 -13.62
C LYS A 217 16.33 11.28 -13.88
N HIS A 218 15.36 11.54 -14.74
CA HIS A 218 14.89 12.89 -15.04
C HIS A 218 14.31 13.57 -13.78
N ASP A 219 13.53 12.85 -12.97
CA ASP A 219 12.98 13.44 -11.75
C ASP A 219 14.08 13.83 -10.74
N ILE A 220 15.15 13.03 -10.62
CA ILE A 220 16.31 13.37 -9.77
C ILE A 220 16.97 14.64 -10.28
N GLN A 221 17.20 14.75 -11.59
CA GLN A 221 17.79 15.94 -12.19
C GLN A 221 16.93 17.19 -11.95
N GLN A 222 15.61 17.04 -12.00
CA GLN A 222 14.66 18.11 -11.69
C GLN A 222 14.75 18.55 -10.21
N ALA A 223 14.86 17.62 -9.28
CA ALA A 223 15.05 17.93 -7.87
C ALA A 223 16.40 18.65 -7.62
N GLU A 224 17.46 18.27 -8.32
CA GLU A 224 18.76 18.95 -8.27
C GLU A 224 18.70 20.37 -8.84
N SER A 225 18.00 20.59 -9.96
CA SER A 225 17.83 21.93 -10.54
C SER A 225 17.06 22.85 -9.60
N ILE A 226 16.01 22.34 -8.96
CA ILE A 226 15.23 23.08 -7.94
C ILE A 226 16.13 23.51 -6.78
N LYS A 227 17.03 22.63 -6.33
CA LYS A 227 18.00 22.98 -5.28
C LYS A 227 18.95 24.09 -5.72
N HIS A 228 19.33 24.12 -6.99
CA HIS A 228 20.22 25.14 -7.55
C HIS A 228 19.55 26.51 -7.68
N ASP A 229 18.26 26.55 -8.04
CA ASP A 229 17.51 27.78 -8.28
C ASP A 229 17.28 28.63 -7.01
N LYS A 230 17.52 28.08 -5.82
CA LYS A 230 17.39 28.76 -4.50
C LYS A 230 16.04 29.44 -4.27
N ASN A 231 14.98 28.91 -4.85
CA ASN A 231 13.61 29.34 -4.53
C ASN A 231 13.26 28.91 -3.10
N GLU A 232 12.76 29.82 -2.27
CA GLU A 232 12.39 29.53 -0.87
C GLU A 232 11.16 28.62 -0.79
N GLU A 233 10.20 28.75 -1.71
CA GLU A 233 9.01 27.88 -1.81
C GLU A 233 8.91 27.27 -3.23
N PRO A 234 9.65 26.18 -3.53
CA PRO A 234 9.67 25.60 -4.85
C PRO A 234 8.40 24.80 -5.20
N PHE A 235 7.65 24.35 -4.20
CA PHE A 235 6.49 23.49 -4.37
C PHE A 235 5.20 24.15 -3.89
N LYS A 236 4.13 23.94 -4.64
CA LYS A 236 2.80 24.45 -4.30
C LYS A 236 1.89 23.30 -3.90
N ARG A 237 0.96 23.61 -2.99
CA ARG A 237 -0.06 22.67 -2.57
C ARG A 237 -0.88 22.17 -3.76
N MET A 238 -1.11 20.86 -3.78
CA MET A 238 -1.92 20.19 -4.78
C MET A 238 -3.39 20.63 -4.67
N THR A 239 -3.99 20.98 -5.80
CA THR A 239 -5.43 21.25 -5.92
C THR A 239 -6.16 20.00 -6.42
N SER A 240 -7.50 20.01 -6.43
CA SER A 240 -8.32 18.90 -6.94
C SER A 240 -8.05 18.52 -8.40
N ASP A 241 -7.57 19.49 -9.19
CA ASP A 241 -7.42 19.36 -10.63
C ASP A 241 -6.01 18.86 -11.03
N ASN A 242 -5.08 18.87 -10.07
CA ASN A 242 -3.71 18.42 -10.30
C ASN A 242 -3.61 16.90 -10.18
N ASN A 243 -2.72 16.28 -10.95
CA ASN A 243 -2.35 14.87 -10.82
C ASN A 243 -1.22 14.72 -9.78
N TYR A 244 -1.19 13.62 -9.03
CA TYR A 244 -0.12 13.28 -8.07
C TYR A 244 1.28 13.30 -8.67
N THR A 245 1.42 13.08 -9.99
CA THR A 245 2.71 13.19 -10.71
C THR A 245 3.38 14.55 -10.48
N TYR A 246 2.59 15.61 -10.29
CA TYR A 246 3.09 16.96 -9.99
C TYR A 246 3.93 17.04 -8.70
N LEU A 247 3.69 16.12 -7.76
CA LEU A 247 4.39 16.08 -6.47
C LEU A 247 5.63 15.18 -6.48
N LEU A 248 5.93 14.46 -7.57
CA LEU A 248 7.15 13.63 -7.65
C LEU A 248 8.45 14.42 -7.45
N PRO A 249 8.62 15.63 -8.03
CA PRO A 249 9.81 16.42 -7.78
C PRO A 249 9.94 16.83 -6.30
N ALA A 250 8.80 17.09 -5.62
CA ALA A 250 8.78 17.40 -4.19
C ALA A 250 9.18 16.18 -3.35
N MET A 251 8.62 15.00 -3.64
CA MET A 251 8.98 13.74 -3.00
C MET A 251 10.50 13.52 -3.06
N ILE A 252 11.10 13.68 -4.24
CA ILE A 252 12.54 13.42 -4.41
C ILE A 252 13.37 14.49 -3.74
N TYR A 253 13.01 15.77 -3.89
CA TYR A 253 13.71 16.87 -3.26
C TYR A 253 13.75 16.71 -1.74
N PHE A 254 12.61 16.48 -1.09
CA PHE A 254 12.57 16.30 0.37
C PHE A 254 13.24 15.01 0.80
N SER A 255 13.16 13.93 0.00
CA SER A 255 13.89 12.70 0.29
C SER A 255 15.41 12.91 0.27
N MET A 256 15.92 13.75 -0.64
CA MET A 256 17.35 14.04 -0.81
C MET A 256 17.90 15.04 0.21
N TYR A 257 17.13 16.06 0.57
CA TYR A 257 17.66 17.23 1.29
C TYR A 257 17.03 17.46 2.66
N GLU A 258 15.83 16.95 2.90
CA GLU A 258 15.00 17.27 4.09
C GLU A 258 14.36 15.99 4.65
N THR A 259 15.12 14.88 4.69
CA THR A 259 14.61 13.55 5.04
C THR A 259 13.94 13.48 6.42
N ASN A 260 14.43 14.26 7.39
CA ASN A 260 13.89 14.27 8.76
C ASN A 260 12.51 14.95 8.84
N ASP A 261 12.31 15.99 8.04
CA ASP A 261 11.09 16.81 8.02
C ASP A 261 10.16 16.42 6.85
N TYR A 262 10.54 15.38 6.08
CA TYR A 262 9.86 14.92 4.87
C TYR A 262 8.34 14.80 5.03
N GLN A 263 7.90 14.20 6.14
CA GLN A 263 6.48 13.97 6.38
C GLN A 263 5.71 15.28 6.56
N GLU A 264 6.28 16.22 7.32
CA GLU A 264 5.67 17.53 7.55
C GLU A 264 5.56 18.31 6.23
N GLU A 265 6.66 18.40 5.48
CA GLU A 265 6.72 19.10 4.19
C GLU A 265 5.75 18.51 3.16
N MET A 266 5.70 17.18 3.04
CA MET A 266 4.77 16.54 2.10
C MET A 266 3.30 16.66 2.54
N ASP A 267 3.02 16.66 3.83
CA ASP A 267 1.66 16.84 4.36
C ASP A 267 1.10 18.24 4.03
N HIS A 268 1.96 19.26 3.95
CA HIS A 268 1.56 20.60 3.50
C HIS A 268 1.17 20.64 2.01
N LEU A 269 1.79 19.80 1.18
CA LEU A 269 1.54 19.75 -0.25
C LEU A 269 0.36 18.86 -0.63
N LEU A 270 0.15 17.78 0.11
CA LEU A 270 -0.90 16.81 -0.15
C LEU A 270 -2.30 17.38 0.14
N PRO A 271 -3.35 16.91 -0.58
CA PRO A 271 -4.71 17.25 -0.21
C PRO A 271 -4.99 16.72 1.21
N LYS A 272 -5.76 17.49 1.98
CA LYS A 272 -6.25 17.01 3.29
C LYS A 272 -7.28 15.92 3.01
N GLU A 273 -6.82 14.68 2.98
CA GLU A 273 -7.69 13.51 2.90
C GLU A 273 -8.64 13.60 4.10
N THR A 274 -9.95 13.74 3.85
CA THR A 274 -10.95 13.71 4.93
C THR A 274 -10.81 12.36 5.61
N SER A 275 -10.35 12.39 6.86
CA SER A 275 -10.02 11.25 7.72
C SER A 275 -11.25 10.38 8.03
N HIS A 276 -11.76 9.69 7.02
CA HIS A 276 -12.92 8.80 7.08
C HIS A 276 -12.66 7.52 6.27
N SER A 277 -11.44 7.00 6.25
CA SER A 277 -11.14 5.59 5.95
C SER A 277 -9.64 5.36 5.93
N SER A 278 -9.11 4.83 7.04
CA SER A 278 -7.86 4.04 7.18
C SER A 278 -7.27 4.20 8.58
N SER A 279 -8.06 3.90 9.62
CA SER A 279 -7.48 3.49 10.90
C SER A 279 -7.32 1.97 10.89
N THR A 280 -6.41 1.50 10.03
CA THR A 280 -5.83 0.14 10.10
C THR A 280 -4.34 0.14 9.77
N SER A 281 -3.71 1.32 9.68
CA SER A 281 -2.27 1.47 9.92
C SER A 281 -2.09 2.04 11.32
N SER A 282 -2.04 1.18 12.33
CA SER A 282 -1.42 1.54 13.61
C SER A 282 0.10 1.62 13.42
N GLY A 283 0.54 2.63 12.68
CA GLY A 283 1.89 3.17 12.75
C GLY A 283 1.82 4.41 13.64
N CYS A 284 2.39 4.33 14.83
CA CYS A 284 2.46 5.46 15.75
C CYS A 284 3.18 6.65 15.11
N SER A 285 2.46 7.72 14.84
CA SER A 285 3.02 9.08 14.73
C SER A 285 2.12 10.02 15.52
N SER A 286 2.12 9.85 16.84
CA SER A 286 1.54 10.83 17.77
C SER A 286 2.65 11.71 18.31
N PHE A 287 3.09 12.69 17.51
CA PHE A 287 3.79 13.86 18.03
C PHE A 287 3.18 15.10 17.41
N ALA A 288 1.97 15.46 17.87
CA ALA A 288 1.49 16.82 17.78
C ALA A 288 1.73 17.47 19.14
N CYS A 289 2.87 18.15 19.28
CA CYS A 289 3.12 19.06 20.38
C CYS A 289 2.29 20.33 20.15
N ASP A 290 1.05 20.33 20.66
CA ASP A 290 0.30 21.58 20.80
C ASP A 290 0.72 22.28 22.09
N SER A 291 1.26 23.48 21.93
CA SER A 291 1.67 24.36 23.01
C SER A 291 0.50 25.25 23.39
N GLY A 292 -0.20 24.90 24.47
CA GLY A 292 -1.39 25.64 24.93
C GLY A 292 -1.73 25.35 26.40
N ASN A 293 -1.16 26.18 27.27
CA ASN A 293 -1.42 26.49 28.68
C ASN A 293 -2.62 25.86 29.46
N ASP A 294 -2.29 25.44 30.70
CA ASP A 294 -3.08 25.34 31.94
C ASP A 294 -4.33 24.45 32.05
N SER A 295 -4.19 23.32 32.76
CA SER A 295 -4.62 23.18 34.18
C SER A 295 -4.71 21.71 34.66
N SER A 296 -3.98 21.45 35.75
CA SER A 296 -4.11 20.36 36.74
C SER A 296 -4.97 19.12 36.43
N SER A 297 -4.30 17.98 36.24
CA SER A 297 -4.68 16.75 36.97
C SER A 297 -3.53 15.75 37.06
N SER A 298 -3.38 15.23 38.27
CA SER A 298 -2.35 14.32 38.78
C SER A 298 -2.13 13.05 37.95
N CYS A 299 -0.88 12.82 37.55
CA CYS A 299 -0.39 11.54 37.05
C CYS A 299 0.00 10.62 38.23
N SER A 300 -0.72 9.51 38.39
CA SER A 300 -0.28 8.39 39.21
C SER A 300 0.29 7.33 38.28
N SER A 301 1.61 7.18 38.31
CA SER A 301 2.35 6.09 37.69
C SER A 301 2.06 4.77 38.41
N SER A 302 1.51 3.80 37.70
CA SER A 302 1.53 2.40 38.13
C SER A 302 2.23 1.55 37.07
N SER A 303 3.49 1.25 37.36
CA SER A 303 4.24 0.14 36.79
C SER A 303 3.53 -1.18 37.12
N CYS A 304 3.31 -2.04 36.14
CA CYS A 304 2.98 -3.45 36.40
C CYS A 304 3.90 -4.37 35.60
N SER A 305 4.70 -5.10 36.38
CA SER A 305 5.64 -6.14 36.00
C SER A 305 4.93 -7.33 35.36
N SER A 306 5.48 -7.87 34.28
CA SER A 306 5.08 -9.14 33.69
C SER A 306 5.68 -10.31 34.49
N SER A 307 4.81 -11.16 35.03
CA SER A 307 5.16 -12.43 35.66
C SER A 307 5.39 -13.50 34.61
N SER A 308 6.51 -14.21 34.75
CA SER A 308 6.89 -15.39 33.96
C SER A 308 6.13 -16.63 34.45
N CYS A 309 5.50 -17.35 33.54
CA CYS A 309 5.02 -18.71 33.76
C CYS A 309 5.72 -19.65 32.77
N GLY A 310 6.72 -20.39 33.26
CA GLY A 310 7.33 -21.51 32.55
C GLY A 310 6.64 -22.82 32.92
N GLY A 311 6.22 -23.57 31.91
CA GLY A 311 6.03 -25.03 31.95
C GLY A 311 6.97 -25.62 30.89
N GLY A 312 7.74 -26.67 31.12
CA GLY A 312 7.50 -27.85 31.94
C GLY A 312 7.51 -29.06 31.01
N CYS A 313 8.68 -29.43 30.47
CA CYS A 313 8.86 -30.60 29.60
C CYS A 313 9.22 -31.81 30.47
N GLY A 314 8.33 -32.80 30.49
CA GLY A 314 8.57 -34.11 31.10
C GLY A 314 9.42 -34.99 30.17
N SER A 315 10.40 -35.66 30.76
CA SER A 315 11.17 -36.74 30.17
C SER A 315 10.62 -38.08 30.69
N SER A 316 10.46 -39.05 29.79
CA SER A 316 10.51 -40.53 29.92
C SER A 316 9.46 -41.16 29.01
#